data_AF-A0A814P4T3-F1
#
_entry.id   AF-A0A814P4T3-F1
#
_cell.length_a   1.000
_cell.length_b   1.000
_cell.length_c   1.000
_cell.angle_alpha   90.00
_cell.angle_beta   90.00
_cell.angle_gamma   90.00
#
_symmetry.space_group_name_H-M   'P 1'
#
loop_
_entity.id
_entity.type
_entity.pdbx_description
1 polymer ?
#
loop_
_entity_poly.entity_id
_entity_poly.type
_entity_poly.pdbx_seq_one_letter_code
_entity_poly.pdbx_strand_id
1 'polypeptide(L)'
;MKKSRIQKKCDKKCKKYIDRQTTEKKSSNDILIDDCNEISVENSTISNSDCDDIKKLKADLEELKTDISDIKSMLSQVLHNQNNCNQNTIPTELVFNGINLLSITASSMSKYITTLMDRLYSKKELRKSYVIEGSSNSKRLPLDLERLKAIKNAVFIKYRVPEDKKE
;
A
#
# COMPACT_ATOMS: atom_id res chain seq x y z
N MET A 1 25.48 59.21 11.88
CA MET A 1 24.15 59.51 11.31
C MET A 1 23.06 59.00 12.25
N LYS A 2 22.17 59.86 12.77
CA LYS A 2 21.13 59.47 13.74
C LYS A 2 19.92 58.86 13.01
N LYS A 3 19.57 57.60 13.32
CA LYS A 3 18.36 56.95 12.79
C LYS A 3 17.10 57.76 13.14
N SER A 4 16.24 57.98 12.15
CA SER A 4 14.93 58.64 12.27
C SER A 4 14.05 57.99 13.36
N ARG A 5 13.21 58.79 14.03
CA ARG A 5 12.24 58.32 15.05
C ARG A 5 11.33 57.21 14.53
N ILE A 6 11.00 57.24 13.24
CA ILE A 6 10.13 56.25 12.59
C ILE A 6 10.89 54.94 12.40
N GLN A 7 12.14 54.99 11.93
CA GLN A 7 12.98 53.81 11.75
C GLN A 7 13.20 53.07 13.08
N LYS A 8 13.42 53.82 14.17
CA LYS A 8 13.58 53.23 15.51
C LYS A 8 12.31 52.52 16.00
N LYS A 9 11.12 52.97 15.61
CA LYS A 9 9.85 52.31 15.95
C LYS A 9 9.64 51.03 15.15
N CYS A 10 10.02 51.03 13.87
CA CYS A 10 9.97 49.81 13.03
C CYS A 10 10.96 48.75 13.52
N ASP A 11 12.22 49.13 13.79
CA ASP A 11 13.24 48.21 14.31
C ASP A 11 12.80 47.57 15.65
N LYS A 12 12.15 48.35 16.53
CA LYS A 12 11.64 47.86 17.83
C LYS A 12 10.44 46.91 17.68
N LYS A 13 9.56 47.13 16.70
CA LYS A 13 8.45 46.20 16.40
C LYS A 13 8.95 44.89 15.79
N CYS A 14 9.90 44.95 14.85
CA CYS A 14 10.49 43.75 14.26
C CYS A 14 11.22 42.88 15.29
N LYS A 15 11.99 43.49 16.19
CA LYS A 15 12.68 42.74 17.26
C LYS A 15 11.70 42.02 18.18
N LYS A 16 10.61 42.69 18.58
CA LYS A 16 9.55 42.10 19.41
C LYS A 16 8.82 40.92 18.74
N TYR A 17 8.71 40.92 17.41
CA TYR A 17 8.11 39.82 16.65
C TYR A 17 9.04 38.60 16.56
N ILE A 18 10.34 38.82 16.33
CA ILE A 18 11.35 37.74 16.32
C ILE A 18 11.50 37.12 17.71
N ASP A 19 11.50 37.95 18.77
CA ASP A 19 11.56 37.47 20.16
C ASP A 19 10.33 36.59 20.48
N ARG A 20 9.13 36.96 20.00
CA ARG A 20 7.91 36.17 20.21
C ARG A 20 7.94 34.83 19.45
N GLN A 21 8.43 34.83 18.22
CA GLN A 21 8.59 33.60 17.42
C GLN A 21 9.67 32.66 17.97
N THR A 22 10.67 33.19 18.67
CA THR A 22 11.75 32.38 19.28
C THR A 22 11.38 31.84 20.66
N THR A 23 10.49 32.51 21.41
CA THR A 23 9.92 31.99 22.65
C THR A 23 8.82 30.95 22.41
N GLU A 24 8.05 31.07 21.32
CA GLU A 24 6.99 30.10 20.99
C GLU A 24 7.56 28.79 20.39
N LYS A 25 8.75 28.81 19.77
CA LYS A 25 9.44 27.59 19.28
C LYS A 25 10.32 26.86 20.30
N LYS A 26 10.60 27.46 21.46
CA LYS A 26 11.35 26.80 22.56
C LYS A 26 10.45 26.10 23.58
N SER A 27 9.14 26.30 23.51
CA SER A 27 8.19 25.76 24.49
C SER A 27 7.60 24.39 24.12
N SER A 28 8.01 23.76 23.00
CA SER A 28 7.42 22.50 22.52
C SER A 28 8.39 21.31 22.44
N ASN A 29 9.62 21.45 22.94
CA ASN A 29 10.60 20.35 22.92
C ASN A 29 10.97 19.79 24.29
N ASP A 30 10.34 20.25 25.38
CA ASP A 30 10.57 19.75 26.73
C ASP A 30 9.30 19.10 27.32
N ILE A 31 8.64 18.20 26.60
CA ILE A 31 7.77 17.16 27.21
C ILE A 31 7.84 15.89 26.35
N LEU A 32 8.94 15.17 26.45
CA LEU A 32 8.98 13.72 26.29
C LEU A 32 9.90 13.18 27.38
N ILE A 33 9.42 13.26 28.62
CA ILE A 33 9.96 12.51 29.75
C ILE A 33 8.89 11.48 30.11
N ASP A 34 9.28 10.21 29.98
CA ASP A 34 8.77 9.02 30.64
C ASP A 34 7.26 8.72 30.62
N ASP A 35 6.83 8.02 29.57
CA ASP A 35 5.72 7.05 29.66
C ASP A 35 6.24 5.61 29.44
N CYS A 36 7.43 5.28 29.95
CA CYS A 36 7.96 3.90 29.91
C CYS A 36 8.48 3.39 31.26
N ASN A 37 8.21 4.06 32.39
CA ASN A 37 8.73 3.63 33.70
C ASN A 37 7.68 3.39 34.79
N GLU A 38 6.43 3.10 34.44
CA GLU A 38 5.45 2.58 35.40
C GLU A 38 4.75 1.32 34.86
N ILE A 39 5.55 0.27 34.63
CA ILE A 39 5.09 -1.11 34.85
C ILE A 39 5.80 -1.56 36.13
N SER A 40 5.20 -1.18 37.26
CA SER A 40 5.63 -1.65 38.57
C SER A 40 5.45 -3.17 38.65
N VAL A 41 6.57 -3.87 38.85
CA VAL A 41 6.69 -5.02 39.74
C VAL A 41 5.65 -6.13 39.55
N GLU A 42 5.88 -6.98 38.56
CA GLU A 42 5.76 -8.43 38.72
C GLU A 42 7.04 -9.10 38.17
N ASN A 43 8.15 -8.92 38.91
CA ASN A 43 9.32 -9.78 38.75
C ASN A 43 8.95 -11.19 39.22
N SER A 44 8.54 -12.03 38.28
CA SER A 44 8.50 -13.48 38.45
C SER A 44 9.12 -14.11 37.20
N THR A 45 10.44 -14.29 37.27
CA THR A 45 11.27 -15.12 36.39
C THR A 45 11.15 -14.84 34.89
N ILE A 46 11.76 -13.75 34.42
CA ILE A 46 12.31 -13.73 33.06
C ILE A 46 13.75 -14.20 33.19
N SER A 47 13.97 -15.48 32.91
CA SER A 47 15.30 -16.04 32.75
C SER A 47 16.05 -15.25 31.68
N ASN A 48 17.36 -14.99 31.88
CA ASN A 48 18.19 -14.27 30.90
C ASN A 48 18.11 -14.84 29.47
N SER A 49 17.63 -16.09 29.30
CA SER A 49 17.31 -16.72 28.00
C SER A 49 16.25 -15.98 27.19
N ASP A 50 15.16 -15.52 27.83
CA ASP A 50 13.99 -15.02 27.09
C ASP A 50 14.27 -13.64 26.47
N CYS A 51 15.15 -12.86 27.09
CA CYS A 51 15.62 -11.58 26.56
C CYS A 51 16.52 -11.77 25.33
N ASP A 52 17.36 -12.79 25.32
CA ASP A 52 18.25 -13.09 24.20
C ASP A 52 17.48 -13.72 23.03
N ASP A 53 16.47 -14.54 23.30
CA ASP A 53 15.56 -15.07 22.28
C ASP A 53 14.76 -13.94 21.58
N ILE A 54 14.26 -12.95 22.34
CA ILE A 54 13.58 -11.78 21.76
C ILE A 54 14.53 -10.94 20.90
N LYS A 55 15.79 -10.75 21.32
CA LYS A 55 16.80 -10.04 20.51
C LYS A 55 17.10 -10.79 19.22
N LYS A 56 17.22 -12.12 19.29
CA LYS A 56 17.45 -12.97 18.12
C LYS A 56 16.29 -12.91 17.14
N LEU A 57 15.05 -13.06 17.62
CA LEU A 57 13.85 -12.93 16.78
C LEU A 57 13.74 -11.55 16.11
N LYS A 58 14.16 -10.47 16.79
CA LYS A 58 14.21 -9.13 16.20
C LYS A 58 15.26 -9.05 15.08
N ALA A 59 16.43 -9.64 15.27
CA ALA A 59 17.46 -9.69 14.22
C ALA A 59 16.98 -10.49 13.01
N ASP A 60 16.40 -11.68 13.23
CA ASP A 60 15.85 -12.54 12.19
C ASP A 60 14.73 -11.82 11.41
N LEU A 61 13.89 -11.02 12.08
CA LEU A 61 12.84 -10.21 11.43
C LEU A 61 13.41 -9.10 10.55
N GLU A 62 14.49 -8.43 10.95
CA GLU A 62 15.14 -7.40 10.13
C GLU A 62 15.85 -8.01 8.91
N GLU A 63 16.45 -9.19 9.08
CA GLU A 63 17.02 -9.96 7.96
C GLU A 63 15.93 -10.36 6.96
N LEU A 64 14.83 -10.95 7.44
CA LEU A 64 13.70 -11.35 6.58
C LEU A 64 13.09 -10.16 5.81
N LYS A 65 12.98 -8.98 6.45
CA LYS A 65 12.51 -7.76 5.77
C LYS A 65 13.45 -7.35 4.63
N THR A 66 14.76 -7.50 4.84
CA THR A 66 15.78 -7.19 3.84
C THR A 66 15.68 -8.15 2.67
N ASP A 67 15.61 -9.46 2.93
CA ASP A 67 15.44 -10.51 1.93
C ASP A 67 14.18 -10.30 1.08
N ILE A 68 13.05 -9.98 1.73
CA ILE A 68 11.78 -9.70 1.03
C ILE A 68 11.93 -8.48 0.12
N SER A 69 12.63 -7.44 0.57
CA SER A 69 12.88 -6.24 -0.23
C SER A 69 13.74 -6.56 -1.46
N ASP A 70 14.78 -7.36 -1.31
CA ASP A 70 15.67 -7.76 -2.39
C ASP A 70 14.96 -8.64 -3.41
N ILE A 71 14.19 -9.64 -2.97
CA ILE A 71 13.35 -10.46 -3.84
C ILE A 71 12.38 -9.60 -4.65
N LYS A 72 11.75 -8.60 -4.02
CA LYS A 72 10.83 -7.67 -4.70
C LYS A 72 11.56 -6.84 -5.77
N SER A 73 12.78 -6.40 -5.50
CA SER A 73 13.63 -5.70 -6.46
C SER A 73 13.99 -6.60 -7.65
N MET A 74 14.44 -7.83 -7.38
CA MET A 74 14.76 -8.82 -8.40
C MET A 74 13.55 -9.16 -9.28
N LEU A 75 12.37 -9.39 -8.67
CA LEU A 75 11.13 -9.61 -9.40
C LEU A 75 10.76 -8.43 -10.30
N SER A 76 10.94 -7.20 -9.80
CA SER A 76 10.69 -5.99 -10.60
C SER A 76 11.62 -5.90 -11.81
N GLN A 77 12.90 -6.26 -11.64
CA GLN A 77 13.86 -6.33 -12.75
C GLN A 77 13.51 -7.43 -13.75
N VAL A 78 13.16 -8.63 -13.29
CA VAL A 78 12.74 -9.75 -14.15
C VAL A 78 11.49 -9.37 -14.94
N LEU A 79 10.50 -8.76 -14.29
CA LEU A 79 9.27 -8.31 -14.95
C LEU A 79 9.54 -7.21 -15.98
N HIS A 80 10.42 -6.25 -15.66
CA HIS A 80 10.86 -5.24 -16.62
C HIS A 80 11.54 -5.85 -17.84
N ASN A 81 12.44 -6.82 -17.62
CA ASN A 81 13.16 -7.50 -18.69
C ASN A 81 12.23 -8.38 -19.54
N GLN A 82 11.26 -9.07 -18.93
CA GLN A 82 10.23 -9.83 -19.65
C GLN A 82 9.35 -8.92 -20.51
N ASN A 83 8.93 -7.76 -20.00
CA ASN A 83 8.14 -6.81 -20.77
C ASN A 83 8.90 -6.24 -21.98
N ASN A 84 10.22 -6.11 -21.88
CA ASN A 84 11.07 -5.68 -22.99
C ASN A 84 11.25 -6.77 -24.06
N CYS A 85 11.10 -8.06 -23.71
CA CYS A 85 11.20 -9.19 -24.65
C CYS A 85 9.86 -9.67 -25.25
N ASN A 86 8.72 -9.29 -24.67
CA ASN A 86 7.41 -9.89 -24.97
C ASN A 86 6.49 -9.03 -25.84
N GLN A 87 6.99 -8.11 -26.67
CA GLN A 87 6.10 -7.32 -27.53
C GLN A 87 5.32 -8.13 -28.59
N ASN A 88 5.56 -9.44 -28.72
CA ASN A 88 4.84 -10.32 -29.68
C ASN A 88 4.41 -11.70 -29.14
N THR A 89 4.56 -11.98 -27.84
CA THR A 89 4.23 -13.30 -27.27
C THR A 89 2.95 -13.21 -26.44
N ILE A 90 1.92 -13.97 -26.82
CA ILE A 90 0.69 -14.13 -26.04
C ILE A 90 1.10 -14.64 -24.65
N PRO A 91 0.70 -13.96 -23.54
CA PRO A 91 1.04 -14.42 -22.20
C PRO A 91 0.52 -15.84 -21.97
N THR A 92 1.44 -16.77 -21.71
CA THR A 92 1.10 -18.19 -21.49
C THR A 92 0.46 -18.41 -20.12
N GLU A 93 0.74 -17.55 -19.15
CA GLU A 93 0.24 -17.64 -17.78
C GLU A 93 -0.22 -16.27 -17.26
N LEU A 94 -1.37 -16.24 -16.58
CA LEU A 94 -1.85 -15.07 -15.85
C LEU A 94 -2.29 -15.53 -14.46
N VAL A 95 -1.45 -15.30 -13.46
CA VAL A 95 -1.68 -15.76 -12.09
C VAL A 95 -2.23 -14.62 -11.24
N PHE A 96 -3.34 -14.85 -10.54
CA PHE A 96 -3.89 -13.94 -9.54
C PHE A 96 -4.20 -14.73 -8.27
N ASN A 97 -3.67 -14.30 -7.11
CA ASN A 97 -3.78 -15.02 -5.83
C ASN A 97 -3.42 -16.52 -5.91
N GLY A 98 -2.37 -16.86 -6.67
CA GLY A 98 -1.92 -18.25 -6.86
C GLY A 98 -2.77 -19.07 -7.84
N ILE A 99 -3.78 -18.48 -8.48
CA ILE A 99 -4.64 -19.16 -9.46
C ILE A 99 -4.25 -18.70 -10.87
N ASN A 100 -3.85 -19.63 -11.75
CA ASN A 100 -3.66 -19.34 -13.17
C ASN A 100 -5.01 -19.21 -13.88
N LEU A 101 -5.42 -17.99 -14.18
CA LEU A 101 -6.72 -17.67 -14.77
C LEU A 101 -6.87 -18.26 -16.17
N LEU A 102 -5.79 -18.31 -16.98
CA LEU A 102 -5.83 -18.82 -18.35
C LEU A 102 -6.07 -20.34 -18.42
N SER A 103 -5.64 -21.08 -17.39
CA SER A 103 -5.77 -22.54 -17.31
C SER A 103 -7.22 -23.02 -17.10
N ILE A 104 -8.13 -22.14 -16.69
CA ILE A 104 -9.51 -22.52 -16.37
C ILE A 104 -10.27 -22.95 -17.63
N THR A 105 -10.66 -24.22 -17.69
CA THR A 105 -11.45 -24.78 -18.79
C THR A 105 -12.92 -24.33 -18.69
N ALA A 106 -13.46 -23.79 -19.78
CA ALA A 106 -14.86 -23.38 -19.85
C ALA A 106 -15.40 -23.56 -21.27
N SER A 107 -16.70 -23.87 -21.40
CA SER A 107 -17.31 -24.13 -22.72
C SER A 107 -17.67 -22.86 -23.50
N SER A 108 -17.63 -21.69 -22.87
CA SER A 108 -17.92 -20.40 -23.52
C SER A 108 -17.30 -19.24 -22.74
N MET A 109 -17.17 -18.08 -23.39
CA MET A 109 -16.66 -16.86 -22.76
C MET A 109 -17.49 -16.46 -21.54
N SER A 110 -18.82 -16.51 -21.62
CA SER A 110 -19.69 -16.18 -20.49
C SER A 110 -19.46 -17.11 -19.30
N LYS A 111 -19.40 -18.44 -19.54
CA LYS A 111 -19.11 -19.41 -18.46
C LYS A 111 -17.71 -19.23 -17.88
N TYR A 112 -16.75 -18.89 -18.72
CA TYR A 112 -15.38 -18.58 -18.28
C TYR A 112 -15.38 -17.38 -17.34
N ILE A 113 -16.05 -16.28 -17.71
CA ILE A 113 -16.19 -15.09 -16.87
C ILE A 113 -16.90 -15.43 -15.56
N THR A 114 -18.00 -16.19 -15.58
CA THR A 114 -18.68 -16.63 -14.36
C THR A 114 -17.76 -17.45 -13.46
N THR A 115 -16.98 -18.36 -14.03
CA THR A 115 -16.02 -19.19 -13.28
C THR A 115 -14.93 -18.32 -12.64
N LEU A 116 -14.42 -17.32 -13.37
CA LEU A 116 -13.47 -16.36 -12.83
C LEU A 116 -14.07 -15.54 -11.68
N MET A 117 -15.30 -15.05 -11.85
CA MET A 117 -16.01 -14.30 -10.80
C MET A 117 -16.22 -15.13 -9.53
N ASP A 118 -16.65 -16.39 -9.66
CA ASP A 118 -16.86 -17.30 -8.54
C ASP A 118 -15.56 -17.70 -7.82
N ARG A 119 -14.42 -17.65 -8.53
CA ARG A 119 -13.09 -17.93 -7.96
C ARG A 119 -12.49 -16.72 -7.26
N LEU A 120 -12.71 -15.51 -7.78
CA LEU A 120 -12.09 -14.28 -7.29
C LEU A 120 -12.93 -13.53 -6.27
N TYR A 121 -14.23 -13.82 -6.20
CA TYR A 121 -15.16 -13.19 -5.29
C TYR A 121 -16.02 -14.22 -4.56
N SER A 122 -16.33 -13.93 -3.31
CA SER A 122 -17.33 -14.68 -2.57
C SER A 122 -18.74 -14.38 -3.10
N LYS A 123 -19.63 -15.36 -3.00
CA LYS A 123 -21.07 -15.16 -3.33
C LYS A 123 -21.71 -14.01 -2.55
N LYS A 124 -21.20 -13.70 -1.34
CA LYS A 124 -21.68 -12.59 -0.51
C LYS A 124 -21.27 -11.24 -1.09
N GLU A 125 -20.03 -11.11 -1.56
CA GLU A 125 -19.54 -9.91 -2.23
C GLU A 125 -20.35 -9.65 -3.49
N LEU A 126 -20.42 -10.62 -4.41
CA LEU A 126 -21.12 -10.47 -5.70
C LEU A 126 -22.59 -10.04 -5.56
N ARG A 127 -23.29 -10.45 -4.50
CA ARG A 127 -24.69 -10.05 -4.25
C ARG A 127 -24.82 -8.60 -3.79
N LYS A 128 -23.83 -8.12 -3.04
CA LYS A 128 -23.79 -6.80 -2.40
C LYS A 128 -23.02 -5.78 -3.23
N SER A 129 -22.42 -6.17 -4.35
CA SER A 129 -21.56 -5.29 -5.13
C SER A 129 -22.04 -5.07 -6.56
N TYR A 130 -21.49 -4.06 -7.22
CA TYR A 130 -21.75 -3.73 -8.62
C TYR A 130 -20.45 -3.56 -9.42
N VAL A 131 -20.49 -3.92 -10.71
CA VAL A 131 -19.37 -3.71 -11.65
C VAL A 131 -19.46 -2.31 -12.29
N ILE A 132 -20.68 -1.87 -12.59
CA ILE A 132 -21.00 -0.55 -13.12
C ILE A 132 -21.97 0.07 -12.13
N GLU A 133 -21.73 1.34 -11.77
CA GLU A 133 -22.56 2.06 -10.81
C GLU A 133 -24.02 2.04 -11.27
N GLY A 134 -24.87 1.46 -10.42
CA GLY A 134 -26.30 1.33 -10.67
C GLY A 134 -27.08 2.54 -10.17
N SER A 135 -28.39 2.35 -10.00
CA SER A 135 -29.24 3.37 -9.37
C SER A 135 -28.64 3.89 -8.06
N SER A 136 -28.65 5.22 -7.90
CA SER A 136 -28.17 5.96 -6.73
C SER A 136 -28.81 5.53 -5.40
N ASN A 137 -29.92 4.78 -5.45
CA ASN A 137 -30.59 4.22 -4.27
C ASN A 137 -30.06 2.85 -3.84
N SER A 138 -29.14 2.24 -4.58
CA SER A 138 -28.59 0.93 -4.23
C SER A 138 -27.51 1.06 -3.15
N LYS A 139 -27.64 0.31 -2.05
CA LYS A 139 -26.60 0.19 -1.01
C LYS A 139 -25.42 -0.71 -1.44
N ARG A 140 -25.24 -0.93 -2.74
CA ARG A 140 -24.22 -1.83 -3.26
C ARG A 140 -22.88 -1.12 -3.30
N LEU A 141 -21.80 -1.87 -3.08
CA LEU A 141 -20.44 -1.35 -3.14
C LEU A 141 -19.78 -1.67 -4.48
N PRO A 142 -18.86 -0.84 -5.00
CA PRO A 142 -18.11 -1.19 -6.19
C PRO A 142 -17.28 -2.47 -5.95
N LEU A 143 -17.22 -3.35 -6.96
CA LEU A 143 -16.27 -4.48 -6.92
C LEU A 143 -14.83 -3.97 -6.95
N ASP A 144 -13.94 -4.74 -6.32
CA ASP A 144 -12.50 -4.50 -6.36
C ASP A 144 -11.99 -4.41 -7.80
N LEU A 145 -11.38 -3.26 -8.11
CA LEU A 145 -10.94 -2.89 -9.45
C LEU A 145 -9.74 -3.73 -9.91
N GLU A 146 -8.87 -4.16 -9.00
CA GLU A 146 -7.70 -4.97 -9.36
C GLU A 146 -8.11 -6.36 -9.84
N ARG A 147 -9.01 -7.01 -9.09
CA ARG A 147 -9.61 -8.29 -9.49
C ARG A 147 -10.38 -8.17 -10.81
N LEU A 148 -11.12 -7.08 -11.02
CA LEU A 148 -11.82 -6.84 -12.29
C LEU A 148 -10.85 -6.68 -13.47
N LYS A 149 -9.73 -5.96 -13.28
CA LYS A 149 -8.67 -5.84 -14.29
C LYS A 149 -8.05 -7.20 -14.62
N ALA A 150 -7.81 -8.04 -13.61
CA ALA A 150 -7.31 -9.39 -13.82
C ALA A 150 -8.27 -10.24 -14.66
N ILE A 151 -9.59 -10.16 -14.38
CA ILE A 151 -10.62 -10.83 -15.19
C ILE A 151 -10.62 -10.32 -16.63
N LYS A 152 -10.60 -8.99 -16.82
CA LYS A 152 -10.55 -8.38 -18.15
C LYS A 152 -9.36 -8.92 -18.93
N ASN A 153 -8.15 -8.82 -18.36
CA ASN A 153 -6.92 -9.28 -19.03
C ASN A 153 -6.99 -10.77 -19.36
N ALA A 154 -7.49 -11.60 -18.44
CA ALA A 154 -7.64 -13.05 -18.65
C ALA A 154 -8.55 -13.37 -19.84
N VAL A 155 -9.66 -12.63 -19.99
CA VAL A 155 -10.61 -12.81 -21.09
C VAL A 155 -10.00 -12.35 -22.41
N PHE A 156 -9.38 -11.17 -22.42
CA PHE A 156 -8.79 -10.59 -23.62
C PHE A 156 -7.67 -11.46 -24.18
N ILE A 157 -6.80 -11.97 -23.30
CA ILE A 157 -5.72 -12.89 -23.69
C ILE A 157 -6.30 -14.22 -24.21
N LYS A 158 -7.21 -14.84 -23.45
CA LYS A 158 -7.73 -16.18 -23.78
C LYS A 158 -8.53 -16.22 -25.08
N TYR A 159 -9.31 -15.17 -25.35
CA TYR A 159 -10.19 -15.11 -26.52
C TYR A 159 -9.69 -14.18 -27.62
N ARG A 160 -8.47 -13.62 -27.48
CA ARG A 160 -7.87 -12.67 -28.43
C ARG A 160 -8.82 -11.52 -28.78
N VAL A 161 -9.49 -10.98 -27.77
CA VAL A 161 -10.37 -9.82 -27.96
C VAL A 161 -9.47 -8.60 -28.21
N PRO A 162 -9.65 -7.87 -29.31
CA PRO A 162 -8.87 -6.65 -29.56
C PRO A 162 -9.20 -5.62 -28.48
N GLU A 163 -8.18 -5.00 -27.88
CA GLU A 163 -8.40 -3.80 -27.08
C GLU A 163 -8.73 -2.66 -28.01
N ASP A 164 -9.96 -2.15 -27.92
CA ASP A 164 -10.32 -0.89 -28.54
C ASP A 164 -9.39 0.18 -27.96
N LYS A 165 -8.44 0.64 -28.79
CA LYS A 165 -7.61 1.80 -28.46
C LYS A 165 -8.56 2.97 -28.32
N LYS A 166 -8.75 3.46 -27.09
CA LYS A 166 -9.41 4.74 -26.88
C LYS A 166 -8.50 5.81 -27.49
N GLU A 167 -8.85 6.25 -28.69
CA GLU A 167 -8.36 7.51 -29.29
C GLU A 167 -8.81 8.72 -28.46
#